data_AF-A0A426XDQ6-F1
#
_entry.id   AF-A0A426XDQ6-F1
#
_cell.length_a   1.000
_cell.length_b   1.000
_cell.length_c   1.000
_cell.angle_alpha   90.00
_cell.angle_beta   90.00
_cell.angle_gamma   90.00
#
_symmetry.space_group_name_H-M   'P 1'
#
loop_
_entity.id
_entity.type
_entity.pdbx_description
1 polymer ?
#
loop_
_entity_poly.entity_id
_entity_poly.type
_entity_poly.pdbx_seq_one_letter_code
_entity_poly.pdbx_strand_id
1 'polypeptide(L)'
;GEVNVKIKKAYCPPKIVEGNPCLEYIKYIVFPWFGHFEVVRKEENGGNKTYNIMEELILDYESGVLHPADLKPALSKALNLILQVSLAYIIFFSSMYTGFNGLLYFLEILSESGIQNYL
;
A
#
# COMPACT_ATOMS: atom_id res chain seq x y z
N GLY A 1 8.62 3.78 -7.40
CA GLY A 1 8.07 2.98 -8.51
C GLY A 1 6.96 3.73 -9.22
N GLU A 2 6.50 3.20 -10.36
CA GLU A 2 5.41 3.80 -11.15
C GLU A 2 4.12 4.04 -10.36
N VAL A 3 3.81 3.15 -9.41
CA VAL A 3 2.67 3.27 -8.49
C VAL A 3 2.68 4.63 -7.80
N ASN A 4 3.81 5.03 -7.22
CA ASN A 4 3.94 6.29 -6.49
C ASN A 4 3.64 7.49 -7.39
N VAL A 5 4.08 7.44 -8.66
CA VAL A 5 3.84 8.51 -9.64
C VAL A 5 2.36 8.59 -9.99
N LYS A 6 1.72 7.44 -10.25
CA LYS A 6 0.29 7.37 -10.60
C LYS A 6 -0.61 7.80 -9.44
N ILE A 7 -0.37 7.29 -8.23
CA ILE A 7 -1.14 7.66 -7.04
C ILE A 7 -0.92 9.11 -6.63
N LYS A 8 0.31 9.65 -6.75
CA LYS A 8 0.57 11.08 -6.50
C LYS A 8 -0.32 11.97 -7.38
N LYS A 9 -0.47 11.61 -8.66
CA LYS A 9 -1.30 12.34 -9.65
C LYS A 9 -2.80 12.02 -9.58
N ALA A 10 -3.20 10.97 -8.85
CA ALA A 10 -4.59 10.56 -8.78
C ALA A 10 -5.48 11.68 -8.20
N TYR A 11 -6.71 11.76 -8.69
CA TYR A 11 -7.73 12.63 -8.11
C TYR A 11 -7.99 12.22 -6.65
N CYS A 12 -7.93 13.17 -5.73
CA CYS A 12 -8.05 12.93 -4.29
C CYS A 12 -8.41 14.24 -3.57
N PRO A 13 -9.60 14.78 -3.83
CA PRO A 13 -10.04 16.05 -3.27
C PRO A 13 -10.11 15.97 -1.74
N PRO A 14 -9.57 16.95 -1.00
CA PRO A 14 -9.62 16.94 0.46
C PRO A 14 -11.07 16.98 0.95
N LYS A 15 -11.37 16.20 1.99
CA LYS A 15 -12.69 16.15 2.66
C LYS A 15 -13.87 15.69 1.79
N ILE A 16 -13.62 15.24 0.56
CA ILE A 16 -14.66 14.71 -0.33
C ILE A 16 -14.44 13.20 -0.48
N VAL A 17 -15.40 12.42 0.01
CA VAL A 17 -15.35 10.96 -0.01
C VAL A 17 -15.98 10.38 -1.25
N GLU A 18 -17.13 10.91 -1.66
CA GLU A 18 -17.87 10.44 -2.81
C GLU A 18 -17.05 10.57 -4.11
N GLY A 19 -16.95 9.46 -4.86
CA GLY A 19 -16.20 9.40 -6.11
C GLY A 19 -14.68 9.60 -5.97
N ASN A 20 -14.13 9.45 -4.76
CA ASN A 20 -12.69 9.59 -4.52
C ASN A 20 -11.95 8.26 -4.83
N PRO A 21 -11.22 8.15 -5.94
CA PRO A 21 -10.64 6.88 -6.37
C PRO A 21 -9.57 6.36 -5.40
N CYS A 22 -8.91 7.24 -4.64
CA CYS A 22 -7.96 6.79 -3.62
C CYS A 22 -8.67 6.06 -2.48
N LEU A 23 -9.82 6.56 -2.03
CA LEU A 23 -10.61 5.90 -0.98
C LEU A 23 -11.24 4.61 -1.49
N GLU A 24 -11.63 4.54 -2.77
CA GLU A 24 -12.12 3.32 -3.39
C GLU A 24 -11.04 2.22 -3.46
N TYR A 25 -9.79 2.56 -3.81
CA TYR A 25 -8.70 1.59 -3.74
C TYR A 25 -8.45 1.11 -2.32
N ILE A 26 -8.53 2.00 -1.33
CA ILE A 26 -8.41 1.60 0.07
C ILE A 26 -9.54 0.61 0.42
N LYS A 27 -10.78 0.94 0.08
CA LYS A 27 -11.98 0.14 0.38
C LYS A 27 -11.98 -1.23 -0.29
N TYR A 28 -11.68 -1.29 -1.58
CA TYR A 28 -11.90 -2.49 -2.39
C TYR A 28 -10.64 -3.32 -2.65
N ILE A 29 -9.45 -2.78 -2.36
CA ILE A 29 -8.18 -3.49 -2.58
C ILE A 29 -7.44 -3.64 -1.26
N VAL A 30 -7.15 -2.52 -0.57
CA VAL A 30 -6.27 -2.54 0.61
C VAL A 30 -6.93 -3.22 1.80
N PHE A 31 -8.17 -2.85 2.14
CA PHE A 31 -8.91 -3.48 3.25
C PHE A 31 -9.14 -4.98 3.04
N PRO A 32 -9.61 -5.45 1.86
CA PRO A 32 -9.75 -6.89 1.63
C PRO A 32 -8.43 -7.66 1.69
N TRP A 33 -7.29 -7.02 1.37
CA TRP A 33 -5.99 -7.68 1.39
C TRP A 33 -5.35 -7.74 2.77
N PHE A 34 -5.37 -6.64 3.53
CA PHE A 34 -4.66 -6.52 4.81
C PHE A 34 -5.58 -6.56 6.04
N GLY A 35 -6.89 -6.35 5.86
CA GLY A 35 -7.86 -6.18 6.94
C GLY A 35 -7.78 -4.81 7.64
N HIS A 36 -6.83 -3.95 7.26
CA HIS A 36 -6.63 -2.63 7.85
C HIS A 36 -5.90 -1.70 6.87
N PHE A 37 -5.82 -0.41 7.21
CA PHE A 37 -5.02 0.57 6.48
C PHE A 37 -4.15 1.39 7.43
N GLU A 38 -2.83 1.38 7.20
CA GLU A 38 -1.88 2.14 8.01
C GLU A 38 -1.47 3.45 7.34
N VAL A 39 -1.57 4.55 8.09
CA VAL A 39 -1.04 5.86 7.70
C VAL A 39 0.13 6.20 8.62
N VAL A 40 1.34 6.17 8.07
CA VAL A 40 2.57 6.56 8.77
C VAL A 40 2.88 8.01 8.40
N ARG A 41 2.84 8.91 9.39
CA ARG A 41 3.07 10.35 9.23
C ARG A 41 3.65 10.94 10.52
N LYS A 42 4.23 12.13 10.41
CA LYS A 42 4.85 12.80 11.55
C LYS A 42 3.84 13.13 12.65
N GLU A 43 4.32 13.23 13.89
CA GLU A 43 3.51 13.64 15.06
C GLU A 43 2.79 14.98 14.84
N GLU A 44 3.44 15.96 14.19
CA GLU A 44 2.86 17.26 13.85
C GLU A 44 1.62 17.16 12.92
N ASN A 45 1.47 16.05 12.20
CA ASN A 45 0.34 15.75 11.33
C ASN A 45 -0.65 14.74 11.98
N GLY A 46 -0.57 14.53 13.29
CA GLY A 46 -1.44 13.60 14.02
C GLY A 46 -0.89 12.19 14.21
N GLY A 47 0.40 11.98 13.91
CA GLY A 47 1.11 10.73 14.19
C GLY A 47 0.65 9.54 13.35
N ASN A 48 1.30 8.40 13.59
CA ASN A 48 0.94 7.14 12.94
C ASN A 48 -0.44 6.69 13.40
N LYS A 49 -1.28 6.24 12.47
CA LYS A 49 -2.61 5.70 12.77
C LYS A 49 -2.94 4.52 11.88
N THR A 50 -3.52 3.49 12.49
CA THR A 50 -4.06 2.32 11.79
C THR A 50 -5.58 2.38 11.84
N TYR A 51 -6.22 2.28 10.68
CA TYR A 51 -7.67 2.23 10.52
C TYR A 51 -8.07 0.77 10.34
N ASN A 52 -8.92 0.26 11.23
CA ASN A 52 -9.34 -1.15 11.19
C ASN A 52 -10.64 -1.35 10.40
N ILE A 53 -11.38 -0.27 10.18
CA ILE A 53 -12.60 -0.26 9.35
C ILE A 53 -12.63 1.01 8.50
N MET A 54 -13.38 0.97 7.39
CA MET A 54 -13.47 2.09 6.44
C MET A 54 -14.14 3.32 7.05
N GLU A 55 -15.08 3.12 7.97
CA GLU A 55 -15.86 4.18 8.61
C GLU A 55 -14.96 5.13 9.41
N GLU A 56 -13.97 4.60 10.14
CA GLU A 56 -12.99 5.42 10.87
C GLU A 56 -12.15 6.29 9.93
N LEU A 57 -11.74 5.72 8.78
CA LEU A 57 -10.97 6.44 7.77
C LEU A 57 -11.80 7.55 7.11
N ILE A 58 -13.06 7.26 6.79
CA ILE A 58 -14.00 8.22 6.19
C ILE A 58 -14.20 9.41 7.13
N LEU A 59 -14.48 9.17 8.40
CA LEU A 59 -14.69 10.23 9.40
C LEU A 59 -13.48 11.16 9.52
N ASP A 60 -12.27 10.59 9.58
CA ASP A 60 -11.03 11.37 9.66
C ASP A 60 -10.75 12.14 8.35
N TYR A 61 -11.09 11.56 7.20
CA TYR A 61 -10.89 12.22 5.92
C TYR A 61 -11.87 13.38 5.68
N GLU A 62 -13.16 13.19 5.99
CA GLU A 62 -14.22 14.21 5.88
C GLU A 62 -13.98 15.38 6.84
N SER A 63 -13.57 15.09 8.08
CA SER A 63 -13.23 16.13 9.05
C SER A 63 -11.94 16.89 8.67
N GLY A 64 -11.06 16.25 7.90
CA GLY A 64 -9.75 16.78 7.49
C GLY A 64 -8.60 16.44 8.44
N VAL A 65 -8.84 15.59 9.45
CA VAL A 65 -7.80 15.00 10.29
C VAL A 65 -6.83 14.16 9.45
N LEU A 66 -7.32 13.50 8.40
CA LEU A 66 -6.51 12.81 7.41
C LEU A 66 -6.45 13.61 6.11
N HIS A 67 -5.28 14.16 5.79
CA HIS A 67 -5.07 14.94 4.58
C HIS A 67 -4.70 14.05 3.37
N PRO A 68 -5.09 14.40 2.13
CA PRO A 68 -4.63 13.70 0.92
C PRO A 68 -3.11 13.52 0.82
N ALA A 69 -2.35 14.47 1.38
CA ALA A 69 -0.88 14.43 1.38
C ALA A 69 -0.31 13.30 2.26
N ASP A 70 -1.05 12.83 3.26
CA ASP A 70 -0.68 11.68 4.09
C ASP A 70 -1.30 10.38 3.55
N LEU A 71 -2.55 10.46 3.06
CA LEU A 71 -3.30 9.31 2.54
C LEU A 71 -2.64 8.70 1.29
N LYS A 72 -2.20 9.53 0.34
CA LYS A 72 -1.62 9.05 -0.94
C LYS A 72 -0.31 8.28 -0.76
N PRO A 73 0.66 8.74 0.03
CA PRO A 73 1.86 7.95 0.34
C PRO A 73 1.52 6.61 1.01
N ALA A 74 0.61 6.61 1.98
CA ALA A 74 0.16 5.40 2.66
C ALA A 74 -0.49 4.39 1.70
N LEU A 75 -1.39 4.86 0.82
CA LEU A 75 -1.98 4.04 -0.25
C LEU A 75 -0.93 3.50 -1.21
N SER A 76 0.03 4.34 -1.62
CA SER A 76 1.13 3.90 -2.50
C SER A 76 1.95 2.79 -1.85
N LYS A 77 2.27 2.93 -0.55
CA LYS A 77 3.00 1.89 0.21
C LYS A 77 2.23 0.57 0.19
N ALA A 78 0.94 0.60 0.55
CA ALA A 78 0.09 -0.59 0.57
C ALA A 78 0.02 -1.29 -0.81
N LEU A 79 -0.22 -0.53 -1.88
CA LEU A 79 -0.30 -1.09 -3.23
C LEU A 79 1.04 -1.69 -3.71
N ASN A 80 2.17 -1.07 -3.38
CA ASN A 80 3.47 -1.64 -3.73
C ASN A 80 3.72 -2.97 -2.99
N LEU A 81 3.32 -3.09 -1.73
CA LEU A 81 3.44 -4.35 -0.97
C LEU A 81 2.61 -5.47 -1.62
N ILE A 82 1.37 -5.19 -2.02
CA ILE A 82 0.51 -6.15 -2.72
C ILE A 82 1.16 -6.62 -4.04
N LEU A 83 1.69 -5.68 -4.82
CA LEU A 83 2.34 -5.99 -6.10
C LEU A 83 3.64 -6.77 -5.90
N GLN A 84 4.42 -6.48 -4.86
CA GLN A 84 5.64 -7.22 -4.55
C GLN A 84 5.33 -8.70 -4.26
N VAL A 85 4.31 -9.00 -3.45
CA VAL A 85 3.90 -10.39 -3.18
C VAL A 85 3.50 -11.10 -4.48
N SER A 86 2.72 -10.42 -5.34
CA SER A 86 2.30 -10.96 -6.62
C SER A 86 3.47 -11.25 -7.57
N LEU A 87 4.46 -10.35 -7.62
CA LEU A 87 5.66 -10.53 -8.44
C LEU A 87 6.57 -11.64 -7.91
N ALA A 88 6.75 -11.73 -6.59
CA ALA A 88 7.52 -12.80 -5.95
C ALA A 88 6.94 -14.18 -6.30
N TYR A 89 5.61 -14.31 -6.30
CA TYR A 89 4.92 -15.52 -6.73
C TYR A 89 5.23 -15.84 -8.21
N ILE A 90 5.09 -14.87 -9.12
CA ILE A 90 5.37 -15.09 -10.56
C ILE A 90 6.82 -15.57 -10.77
N ILE A 91 7.78 -14.94 -10.08
CA ILE A 91 9.20 -15.31 -10.20
C ILE A 91 9.45 -16.70 -9.64
N PHE A 92 8.88 -17.01 -8.47
CA PHE A 92 9.00 -18.32 -7.85
C PHE A 92 8.46 -19.43 -8.77
N PHE A 93 7.25 -19.25 -9.30
CA PHE A 93 6.65 -20.20 -10.24
C PHE A 93 7.49 -20.33 -11.52
N SER A 94 7.92 -19.22 -12.13
CA SER A 94 8.77 -19.28 -13.33
C SER A 94 10.07 -20.05 -13.08
N SER A 95 10.68 -19.91 -11.89
CA SER A 95 11.93 -20.60 -11.55
C SER A 95 11.75 -22.12 -11.42
N MET A 96 10.58 -22.58 -10.96
CA MET A 96 10.23 -24.01 -10.93
C MET A 96 10.14 -24.61 -12.34
N TYR A 97 9.69 -23.83 -13.34
CA TYR A 97 9.55 -24.31 -14.71
C TYR A 97 10.84 -24.26 -15.53
N THR A 98 11.81 -23.42 -15.16
CA THR A 98 13.07 -23.24 -15.93
C THR A 98 14.28 -23.99 -15.36
N GLY A 99 14.17 -24.63 -14.19
CA GLY A 99 15.21 -25.54 -13.68
C GLY A 99 16.51 -24.88 -13.20
N PHE A 100 16.53 -23.54 -13.05
CA PHE A 100 17.66 -22.82 -12.45
C PHE A 100 17.55 -22.75 -10.92
N ASN A 101 18.67 -22.57 -10.22
CA ASN A 101 18.80 -22.42 -8.75
C ASN A 101 17.92 -21.28 -8.18
N GLY A 102 16.60 -21.47 -8.15
CA GLY A 102 15.61 -20.46 -7.78
C GLY A 102 15.73 -19.98 -6.33
N LEU A 103 16.35 -20.79 -5.46
CA LEU A 103 16.55 -20.44 -4.06
C LEU A 103 17.53 -19.26 -3.87
N LEU A 104 18.59 -19.18 -4.70
CA LEU A 104 19.58 -18.11 -4.59
C LEU A 104 18.99 -16.77 -5.06
N TYR A 105 18.28 -16.79 -6.20
CA TYR A 105 17.59 -15.62 -6.74
C TYR A 105 16.46 -15.13 -5.85
N PHE A 106 15.72 -16.05 -5.22
CA PHE A 106 14.68 -15.69 -4.26
C PHE A 106 15.25 -14.97 -3.04
N LEU A 107 16.36 -15.46 -2.47
CA LEU A 107 17.04 -14.82 -1.35
C LEU A 107 17.62 -13.44 -1.73
N GLU A 108 18.13 -13.30 -2.96
CA GLU A 108 18.63 -12.03 -3.49
C GLU A 108 17.49 -11.02 -3.69
N ILE A 109 16.35 -11.46 -4.22
CA ILE A 109 15.13 -10.63 -4.35
C ILE A 109 14.62 -10.20 -2.97
N LEU A 110 14.55 -11.09 -1.98
CA LEU A 110 14.15 -10.74 -0.62
C LEU A 110 15.09 -9.72 0.03
N SER A 111 16.39 -9.82 -0.25
CA SER A 111 17.41 -8.88 0.18
C SER A 111 17.25 -7.51 -0.49
N GLU A 112 17.09 -7.46 -1.81
CA GLU A 112 16.98 -6.21 -2.58
C GLU A 112 15.63 -5.50 -2.39
N SER A 113 14.57 -6.25 -2.11
CA SER A 113 13.23 -5.70 -1.87
C SER A 113 13.04 -5.13 -0.46
N GLY A 114 14.02 -5.29 0.44
CA GLY A 114 13.95 -4.81 1.83
C GLY A 114 12.96 -5.58 2.72
N ILE A 115 12.60 -6.80 2.34
CA ILE A 115 11.56 -7.62 3.01
C ILE A 115 12.05 -8.21 4.35
N GLN A 116 13.35 -8.22 4.63
CA GLN A 116 13.89 -8.72 5.90
C GLN A 116 13.33 -8.04 7.16
N ASN A 117 12.75 -6.85 7.07
CA ASN A 117 12.16 -6.16 8.22
C ASN A 117 10.71 -6.58 8.54
N TYR A 118 10.14 -7.55 7.83
CA TYR A 118 8.75 -8.00 7.99
C TYR A 118 8.58 -9.54 8.13
N LEU A 119 9.69 -10.26 8.40
CA LEU A 119 9.72 -11.64 8.89
C LEU A 119 10.37 -11.66 10.28
#